data_AF-A0A3R7HKH4-F1
#
_entry.id   AF-A0A3R7HKH4-F1
#
_cell.length_a   1.000
_cell.length_b   1.000
_cell.length_c   1.000
_cell.angle_alpha   90.00
_cell.angle_beta   90.00
_cell.angle_gamma   90.00
#
_symmetry.space_group_name_H-M   'P 1'
#
loop_
_entity.id
_entity.type
_entity.pdbx_description
1 polymer ?
#
loop_
_entity_poly.entity_id
_entity_poly.type
_entity_poly.pdbx_seq_one_letter_code
_entity_poly.pdbx_strand_id
1 'polypeptide(L)' 'MAVADIERDVFGEQIHPITRAVTGVIAAIGVAGHVALGVAVVLLFYILLAGM' A
#
# COMPACT_ATOMS: atom_id res chain seq x y z
N MET A 1 -0.06 22.85 -7.46
CA MET A 1 -0.27 21.80 -8.46
C MET A 1 -1.32 20.86 -7.91
N ALA A 2 -2.47 20.74 -8.58
CA ALA A 2 -3.53 19.83 -8.16
C ALA A 2 -3.20 18.40 -8.60
N VAL A 3 -3.79 17.40 -7.93
CA VAL A 3 -3.56 16.01 -8.33
C VAL A 3 -4.07 15.72 -9.74
N ALA A 4 -5.13 16.43 -10.16
CA ALA A 4 -5.63 16.38 -11.53
C ALA A 4 -4.63 16.92 -12.57
N ASP A 5 -3.74 17.85 -12.18
CA ASP A 5 -2.69 18.36 -13.07
C ASP A 5 -1.58 17.31 -13.23
N ILE A 6 -1.17 16.68 -12.11
CA ILE A 6 -0.19 15.59 -12.12
C ILE A 6 -0.70 14.39 -12.92
N GLU A 7 -1.99 14.06 -12.79
CA GLU A 7 -2.59 12.95 -13.55
C GLU A 7 -2.57 13.22 -15.05
N ARG A 8 -2.88 14.45 -15.48
CA ARG A 8 -2.77 14.84 -16.89
C ARG A 8 -1.33 14.81 -17.39
N ASP A 9 -0.37 15.25 -16.58
CA ASP A 9 1.04 15.26 -16.97
C ASP A 9 1.63 13.84 -17.10
N VAL A 10 1.22 12.90 -16.24
CA VAL A 10 1.75 11.52 -16.22
C VAL A 10 0.96 10.58 -17.12
N PHE A 11 -0.37 10.70 -17.15
CA PHE A 11 -1.27 9.75 -17.81
C PHE A 11 -1.96 10.34 -19.06
N GLY A 12 -1.79 11.63 -19.36
CA GLY A 12 -2.40 12.31 -20.51
C GLY A 12 -3.87 12.70 -20.31
N GLU A 13 -4.54 12.15 -19.30
CA GLU A 13 -5.91 12.46 -18.92
C GLU A 13 -6.13 12.33 -17.41
N GLN A 14 -7.29 12.81 -16.93
CA GLN A 14 -7.66 12.60 -15.52
C GLN A 14 -8.11 11.16 -15.31
N ILE A 15 -7.68 10.55 -14.19
CA ILE A 15 -8.06 9.17 -13.88
C ILE A 15 -9.54 9.15 -13.49
N HIS A 16 -10.29 8.23 -14.09
CA HIS A 16 -11.70 8.04 -13.75
C HIS A 16 -11.85 7.71 -12.24
N PRO A 17 -12.82 8.32 -11.52
CA PRO A 17 -12.95 8.17 -10.07
C PRO A 17 -13.04 6.72 -9.59
N ILE A 18 -13.70 5.85 -10.35
CA ILE A 18 -13.82 4.41 -10.03
C ILE A 18 -12.46 3.72 -10.12
N THR A 19 -11.71 3.94 -11.20
CA THR A 19 -10.37 3.37 -11.40
C THR A 19 -9.45 3.77 -10.25
N ARG A 20 -9.52 5.03 -9.83
CA ARG A 20 -8.77 5.58 -8.71
C ARG A 20 -9.11 4.90 -7.38
N ALA A 21 -10.38 4.67 -7.11
CA ALA A 21 -10.82 3.98 -5.91
C ALA A 21 -10.32 2.52 -5.89
N VAL A 22 -10.44 1.80 -7.01
CA VAL A 22 -10.00 0.39 -7.11
C VAL A 22 -8.50 0.27 -6.93
N THR A 23 -7.70 1.09 -7.61
CA THR A 23 -6.23 1.08 -7.47
C THR A 23 -5.80 1.46 -6.05
N GLY A 24 -6.49 2.42 -5.43
CA GLY A 24 -6.29 2.79 -4.03
C GLY A 24 -6.53 1.63 -3.06
N VAL A 25 -7.61 0.86 -3.25
CA VAL A 25 -7.92 -0.33 -2.43
C VAL A 25 -6.86 -1.41 -2.59
N ILE A 26 -6.44 -1.69 -3.83
CA ILE A 26 -5.38 -2.69 -4.10
C ILE A 26 -4.07 -2.27 -3.41
N ALA A 27 -3.69 -1.00 -3.53
CA ALA A 27 -2.50 -0.47 -2.86
C ALA A 27 -2.61 -0.59 -1.32
N ALA A 28 -3.76 -0.25 -0.75
CA ALA A 28 -4.00 -0.37 0.70
C ALA A 28 -3.87 -1.82 1.19
N ILE A 29 -4.43 -2.79 0.45
CA ILE A 29 -4.28 -4.23 0.76
C ILE A 29 -2.81 -4.65 0.69
N GLY A 30 -2.08 -4.21 -0.33
CA GLY A 30 -0.65 -4.50 -0.48
C GLY A 30 0.19 -3.98 0.68
N VAL A 31 -0.08 -2.76 1.15
CA VAL A 31 0.57 -2.16 2.33
C VAL A 31 0.21 -2.92 3.59
N ALA A 32 -1.07 -3.24 3.80
CA ALA A 32 -1.52 -4.00 4.96
C ALA A 32 -0.84 -5.39 5.03
N GLY A 33 -0.70 -6.07 3.89
CA GLY A 33 0.03 -7.33 3.79
C GLY A 33 1.51 -7.20 4.15
N HIS A 34 2.18 -6.15 3.67
CA HIS A 34 3.58 -5.89 4.03
C HIS A 34 3.77 -5.61 5.52
N VAL A 35 2.88 -4.82 6.12
CA VAL A 35 2.89 -4.57 7.57
C VAL A 35 2.69 -5.88 8.33
N ALA A 36 1.74 -6.71 7.91
CA ALA A 36 1.50 -8.02 8.54
C ALA A 36 2.73 -8.94 8.45
N LEU A 37 3.42 -8.97 7.31
CA LEU A 37 4.68 -9.71 7.16
C LEU A 37 5.78 -9.17 8.09
N GLY A 38 5.93 -7.84 8.17
CA GLY A 38 6.88 -7.22 9.10
C GLY A 38 6.59 -7.59 10.56
N VAL A 39 5.32 -7.55 10.97
CA VAL A 39 4.88 -7.97 12.31
C VAL A 39 5.18 -9.45 12.54
N ALA A 40 4.92 -10.32 11.56
CA ALA A 40 5.21 -11.75 11.67
C ALA A 40 6.71 -12.01 11.86
N VAL A 41 7.58 -11.29 11.15
CA VAL A 41 9.04 -11.38 11.32
C VAL A 41 9.46 -10.96 12.72
N VAL A 42 8.94 -9.82 13.21
CA VAL A 42 9.24 -9.34 14.57
C VAL A 42 8.78 -10.36 15.63
N LEU A 43 7.59 -10.92 15.47
CA LEU A 43 7.06 -11.95 16.38
C LEU A 43 7.90 -13.23 16.34
N LEU A 44 8.33 -13.67 15.16
CA LEU A 44 9.22 -14.83 15.01
C LEU A 44 10.50 -14.62 15.81
N PHE A 45 11.18 -13.49 15.62
CA PHE A 45 12.39 -13.18 16.39
C PHE A 45 12.12 -13.06 17.88
N TYR A 46 11.01 -12.43 18.27
CA TYR A 46 10.62 -12.34 19.68
C TYR A 46 10.49 -13.73 20.31
N ILE A 47 9.80 -14.68 19.66
CA ILE A 47 9.65 -16.06 20.16
C ILE A 47 11.02 -16.74 20.27
N LEU A 48 11.85 -16.65 19.23
CA LEU A 48 13.18 -17.28 19.20
C LEU A 48 14.12 -16.72 20.28
N LEU A 49 14.11 -15.41 20.52
CA LEU A 49 14.96 -14.77 21.53
C LEU A 49 14.43 -14.95 22.96
N ALA A 50 13.11 -14.97 23.14
CA ALA A 50 12.48 -15.18 24.44
C ALA A 50 12.57 -16.65 24.91
N GLY A 51 13.00 -17.57 24.05
CA GLY A 51 13.27 -18.96 24.40
C GLY A 51 12.02 -19.78 24.72
N MET A 52 10.86 -19.40 24.18
CA MET A 52 9.62 -20.17 24.28
C MET A 52 9.51 -21.20 23.16
#